data_AF-A0A4R1BFV4-F1
#
_entry.id   AF-A0A4R1BFV4-F1
#
_cell.length_a   1.000
_cell.length_b   1.000
_cell.length_c   1.000
_cell.angle_alpha   90.00
_cell.angle_beta   90.00
_cell.angle_gamma   90.00
#
_symmetry.space_group_name_H-M   'P 1'
#
loop_
_entity.id
_entity.type
_entity.pdbx_description
1 polymer ?
#
loop_
_entity_poly.entity_id
_entity_poly.type
_entity_poly.pdbx_seq_one_letter_code
_entity_poly.pdbx_strand_id
1 'polypeptide(L)'
;MKQHRVSSLAFLCLALSTTVISCKKDDILPADQQVTATPTPGISTEGLAANATGTNTLATTATTANTGFVLPYYRSINWDGRADGLYSQTQASADLGPTAYWKVTSASQTQTYSKMLQTTLLKNALTAGGVFSKIDIPDASTYTLSYDMQFASDFDFSLGGKIGFGLLVGDGNTGGDPGWDGLGGSIRLGWEKNAAGNIVLRPDVYYKDQPGSFGNNFGKQFPATGSLQKGTWYKVTMVVKSNTGSNTDGSVQLLINGTTVLDQAIRWTTSDAKRLFNNICFENFRGGSTTSYQSATDGKVFYDNVVISSSPVTAPAPTPTPTPTPTPTPTPTPAPAPAPAPAPAPTPAPTPTTGISTRTINWDGRANGNYGLSQAIADFGNANYYQVSNASQSQVYNGMLKTTLLANSLTSGGVLTRSNIPLGSEYELSFDMQFASNFDFSWGGKVGYGLFIGDGNTGGDPGWDGNGGSVRLMWYKNTSTSPVILKPYVYYKDQPGTYGNDFGKVYPSGGASIQKGVWYKVKIYVKCNTGSNTDGRVQVVINGTTILDQAIRWTTNDAKRLVNTICFETFRGGAETYWQSSTNGDIYFDNLKLVQLAR
;
A
#
# COMPACT_ATOMS: atom_id res chain seq x y z
N MET A 1 41.08 7.08 -52.55
CA MET A 1 40.09 7.30 -53.62
C MET A 1 39.19 6.08 -53.68
N LYS A 2 37.87 6.26 -53.45
CA LYS A 2 36.72 5.35 -53.69
C LYS A 2 36.81 3.90 -53.16
N GLN A 3 36.04 3.55 -52.13
CA GLN A 3 34.66 2.97 -52.18
C GLN A 3 34.63 1.57 -52.82
N HIS A 4 33.91 0.55 -52.36
CA HIS A 4 33.05 0.31 -51.20
C HIS A 4 32.69 -1.20 -51.25
N ARG A 5 32.45 -1.80 -50.07
CA ARG A 5 31.43 -2.84 -49.75
C ARG A 5 31.41 -4.17 -50.51
N VAL A 6 31.39 -5.27 -49.75
CA VAL A 6 30.29 -6.27 -49.82
C VAL A 6 30.10 -6.99 -48.47
N SER A 7 28.82 -7.22 -48.11
CA SER A 7 28.14 -8.39 -47.46
C SER A 7 28.76 -9.19 -46.30
N SER A 8 28.06 -9.94 -45.44
CA SER A 8 26.67 -10.19 -45.00
C SER A 8 26.74 -11.52 -44.21
N LEU A 9 25.92 -11.68 -43.15
CA LEU A 9 25.49 -12.95 -42.49
C LEU A 9 26.59 -13.85 -41.83
N ALA A 10 26.36 -14.66 -40.79
CA ALA A 10 25.39 -14.83 -39.70
C ALA A 10 25.87 -16.06 -38.85
N PHE A 11 25.37 -16.20 -37.60
CA PHE A 11 25.37 -17.41 -36.74
C PHE A 11 26.74 -17.87 -36.16
N LEU A 12 26.93 -18.41 -34.94
CA LEU A 12 26.10 -18.91 -33.82
C LEU A 12 27.00 -19.05 -32.55
N CYS A 13 26.40 -18.93 -31.36
CA CYS A 13 26.76 -19.36 -29.98
C CYS A 13 28.17 -19.88 -29.60
N LEU A 14 28.71 -19.46 -28.44
CA LEU A 14 28.52 -20.06 -27.09
C LEU A 14 29.73 -19.77 -26.16
N ALA A 15 29.43 -19.60 -24.87
CA ALA A 15 30.28 -19.89 -23.68
C ALA A 15 31.50 -18.99 -23.41
N LEU A 16 31.40 -18.16 -22.36
CA LEU A 16 32.03 -18.36 -21.04
C LEU A 16 33.56 -18.13 -21.03
N SER A 17 33.99 -17.04 -20.40
CA SER A 17 34.66 -17.15 -19.10
C SER A 17 34.97 -15.78 -18.51
N THR A 18 34.81 -15.75 -17.21
CA THR A 18 35.41 -14.85 -16.23
C THR A 18 36.86 -14.48 -16.59
N THR A 19 37.31 -13.27 -16.28
CA THR A 19 38.20 -13.00 -15.13
C THR A 19 38.58 -11.52 -15.07
N VAL A 20 38.55 -11.03 -13.84
CA VAL A 20 38.98 -9.73 -13.31
C VAL A 20 40.47 -9.48 -13.50
N ILE A 21 40.88 -8.32 -14.02
CA ILE A 21 42.14 -7.59 -13.73
C ILE A 21 41.83 -6.10 -14.05
N SER A 22 41.56 -5.21 -13.09
CA SER A 22 42.46 -4.55 -12.12
C SER A 22 43.49 -3.60 -12.73
N CYS A 23 43.67 -2.47 -12.04
CA CYS A 23 44.76 -1.48 -12.07
C CYS A 23 44.66 -0.36 -13.14
N LYS A 24 44.30 0.85 -12.70
CA LYS A 24 45.17 1.99 -12.26
C LYS A 24 45.58 2.83 -13.48
N LYS A 25 45.08 4.07 -13.63
CA LYS A 25 45.33 5.32 -12.89
C LYS A 25 46.77 5.83 -13.04
N ASP A 26 46.82 7.14 -13.27
CA ASP A 26 47.94 8.09 -13.27
C ASP A 26 48.43 8.37 -14.71
N ASP A 27 48.61 9.61 -15.18
CA ASP A 27 48.50 10.96 -14.61
C ASP A 27 48.50 11.94 -15.81
N ILE A 28 48.28 13.23 -15.53
CA ILE A 28 49.00 14.41 -16.09
C ILE A 28 48.02 15.59 -16.24
N LEU A 29 48.16 16.55 -15.31
CA LEU A 29 47.89 17.97 -15.56
C LEU A 29 49.24 18.65 -15.84
N PRO A 30 49.23 19.78 -16.58
CA PRO A 30 49.75 21.00 -15.99
C PRO A 30 48.88 22.25 -16.24
N ALA A 31 49.03 23.23 -15.34
CA ALA A 31 48.57 24.62 -15.40
C ALA A 31 49.17 25.36 -16.62
N ASP A 32 48.68 26.50 -17.13
CA ASP A 32 48.26 27.73 -16.43
C ASP A 32 47.66 28.75 -17.44
N GLN A 33 47.09 29.85 -16.90
CA GLN A 33 46.77 31.16 -17.51
C GLN A 33 45.30 31.49 -17.88
N GLN A 34 44.85 32.58 -17.24
CA GLN A 34 43.53 33.24 -17.27
C GLN A 34 43.23 34.00 -18.57
N VAL A 35 41.94 34.29 -18.84
CA VAL A 35 41.35 35.65 -19.04
C VAL A 35 39.82 35.57 -19.36
N THR A 36 39.03 36.21 -18.47
CA THR A 36 37.71 36.89 -18.54
C THR A 36 36.50 36.45 -19.41
N ALA A 37 35.33 36.41 -18.73
CA ALA A 37 33.93 36.79 -19.11
C ALA A 37 33.34 36.16 -20.40
N THR A 38 32.18 35.51 -20.45
CA THR A 38 30.83 35.69 -19.83
C THR A 38 30.02 34.43 -20.21
N PRO A 39 28.91 34.07 -19.53
CA PRO A 39 27.83 33.42 -20.29
C PRO A 39 26.44 33.99 -19.96
N THR A 40 25.78 34.48 -21.01
CA THR A 40 24.33 34.34 -21.16
C THR A 40 24.00 32.86 -21.33
N PRO A 41 22.88 32.39 -20.77
CA PRO A 41 21.83 31.91 -21.68
C PRO A 41 20.47 32.48 -21.30
N GLY A 42 19.83 33.12 -22.27
CA GLY A 42 18.38 33.27 -22.25
C GLY A 42 17.73 31.92 -22.52
N ILE A 43 16.71 31.60 -21.73
CA ILE A 43 15.37 31.18 -22.17
C ILE A 43 14.42 31.59 -21.02
N SER A 44 13.74 32.72 -21.23
CA SER A 44 12.41 33.04 -20.68
C SER A 44 11.39 32.51 -21.70
N THR A 45 10.16 32.06 -21.44
CA THR A 45 9.10 32.38 -20.47
C THR A 45 8.03 31.28 -20.63
N GLU A 46 7.57 30.64 -19.55
CA GLU A 46 6.26 30.83 -18.88
C GLU A 46 4.98 30.37 -19.61
N GLY A 47 4.10 29.72 -18.82
CA GLY A 47 2.73 29.31 -19.15
C GLY A 47 2.37 27.97 -18.48
N LEU A 48 2.40 27.83 -17.15
CA LEU A 48 1.29 28.06 -16.21
C LEU A 48 -0.07 27.43 -16.61
N ALA A 49 -0.39 26.32 -15.94
CA ALA A 49 -1.62 26.03 -15.17
C ALA A 49 -2.25 24.65 -15.47
N ALA A 50 -2.28 23.76 -14.46
CA ALA A 50 -3.51 23.27 -13.83
C ALA A 50 -3.26 22.08 -12.88
N ASN A 51 -3.54 22.32 -11.60
CA ASN A 51 -4.05 21.39 -10.60
C ASN A 51 -3.18 20.20 -10.13
N ALA A 52 -2.43 20.50 -9.07
CA ALA A 52 -1.96 19.55 -8.08
C ALA A 52 -3.12 18.74 -7.47
N THR A 53 -3.40 17.56 -8.01
CA THR A 53 -3.87 16.41 -7.23
C THR A 53 -2.67 15.54 -6.95
N GLY A 54 -1.83 15.99 -6.02
CA GLY A 54 -0.83 15.13 -5.40
C GLY A 54 -1.58 14.08 -4.58
N THR A 55 -1.92 12.96 -5.21
CA THR A 55 -2.29 11.75 -4.49
C THR A 55 -1.12 11.42 -3.57
N ASN A 56 -1.30 11.58 -2.27
CA ASN A 56 -0.51 10.88 -1.27
C ASN A 56 -0.78 9.38 -1.45
N THR A 57 -0.16 8.77 -2.45
CA THR A 57 0.07 7.34 -2.49
C THR A 57 1.03 7.04 -1.34
N LEU A 58 0.45 6.66 -0.21
CA LEU A 58 1.13 5.86 0.81
C LEU A 58 1.71 4.66 0.06
N ALA A 59 3.04 4.56 0.08
CA ALA A 59 3.75 3.43 -0.49
C ALA A 59 3.26 2.19 0.24
N THR A 60 2.72 1.23 -0.50
CA THR A 60 2.46 -0.12 -0.01
C THR A 60 3.77 -0.65 0.54
N THR A 61 3.80 -0.80 1.86
CA THR A 61 4.94 -1.30 2.61
C THR A 61 5.35 -2.65 2.06
N ALA A 62 6.63 -2.76 1.67
CA ALA A 62 7.33 -4.03 1.63
C ALA A 62 7.17 -4.68 3.01
N THR A 63 6.48 -5.82 3.09
CA THR A 63 6.78 -6.77 4.15
C THR A 63 8.01 -7.54 3.72
N THR A 64 9.18 -6.95 3.93
CA THR A 64 10.32 -7.79 4.26
C THR A 64 9.85 -8.67 5.42
N ALA A 65 9.99 -9.99 5.28
CA ALA A 65 10.01 -10.85 6.45
C ALA A 65 11.12 -10.30 7.34
N ASN A 66 10.75 -9.55 8.38
CA ASN A 66 11.70 -8.90 9.27
C ASN A 66 12.19 -9.95 10.27
N THR A 67 12.95 -10.91 9.77
CA THR A 67 13.58 -12.01 10.52
C THR A 67 14.72 -11.52 11.43
N GLY A 68 14.87 -10.21 11.61
CA GLY A 68 15.97 -9.58 12.36
C GLY A 68 15.57 -8.88 13.66
N PHE A 69 14.29 -8.82 14.03
CA PHE A 69 13.89 -8.17 15.28
C PHE A 69 13.79 -9.16 16.46
N VAL A 70 14.31 -8.74 17.60
CA VAL A 70 14.23 -9.46 18.88
C VAL A 70 13.33 -8.69 19.84
N LEU A 71 12.46 -9.41 20.56
CA LEU A 71 11.67 -8.86 21.67
C LEU A 71 12.32 -9.22 23.02
N PRO A 72 12.28 -8.33 24.04
CA PRO A 72 11.73 -6.98 24.00
C PRO A 72 12.56 -6.06 23.10
N TYR A 73 11.87 -5.24 22.32
CA TYR A 73 12.49 -4.29 21.41
C TYR A 73 12.75 -3.00 22.16
N TYR A 74 13.99 -2.56 22.13
CA TYR A 74 14.41 -1.29 22.69
C TYR A 74 15.34 -0.58 21.72
N ARG A 75 15.08 0.70 21.48
CA ARG A 75 15.95 1.56 20.70
C ARG A 75 15.97 2.96 21.31
N SER A 76 17.17 3.52 21.46
CA SER A 76 17.40 4.87 21.92
C SER A 76 18.26 5.58 20.89
N ILE A 77 17.81 6.76 20.44
CA ILE A 77 18.46 7.56 19.42
C ILE A 77 18.64 8.96 19.97
N ASN A 78 19.88 9.42 19.97
CA ASN A 78 20.25 10.82 20.04
C ASN A 78 21.20 11.10 18.87
N TRP A 79 21.20 12.32 18.36
CA TRP A 79 22.01 12.67 17.18
C TRP A 79 23.41 13.19 17.58
N ASP A 80 23.81 12.98 18.84
CA ASP A 80 25.09 13.41 19.44
C ASP A 80 26.33 12.98 18.65
N GLY A 81 26.29 11.79 18.06
CA GLY A 81 27.39 11.21 17.29
C GLY A 81 27.42 11.60 15.81
N ARG A 82 26.43 12.37 15.33
CA ARG A 82 26.34 12.74 13.91
C ARG A 82 26.91 14.14 13.67
N ALA A 83 27.65 14.26 12.57
CA ALA A 83 28.08 15.56 12.05
C ALA A 83 26.91 16.32 11.43
N ASP A 84 26.98 17.65 11.47
CA ASP A 84 26.00 18.51 10.83
C ASP A 84 25.94 18.28 9.32
N GLY A 85 24.73 18.32 8.75
CA GLY A 85 24.50 18.12 7.32
C GLY A 85 23.28 17.28 7.03
N LEU A 86 23.17 16.79 5.78
CA LEU A 86 22.02 16.00 5.32
C LEU A 86 21.72 14.82 6.25
N TYR A 87 20.44 14.62 6.53
CA TYR A 87 19.89 13.42 7.15
C TYR A 87 18.97 12.69 6.16
N SER A 88 19.51 11.63 5.56
CA SER A 88 18.90 10.84 4.48
C SER A 88 18.17 9.59 5.00
N GLN A 89 17.43 8.91 4.11
CA GLN A 89 16.81 7.62 4.41
C GLN A 89 17.81 6.58 4.93
N THR A 90 19.02 6.55 4.38
CA THR A 90 20.08 5.64 4.82
C THR A 90 20.49 5.91 6.26
N GLN A 91 20.62 7.19 6.62
CA GLN A 91 20.95 7.59 7.99
C GLN A 91 19.79 7.34 8.96
N ALA A 92 18.55 7.59 8.53
CA ALA A 92 17.35 7.21 9.25
C ALA A 92 17.28 5.70 9.49
N SER A 93 17.58 4.90 8.46
CA SER A 93 17.56 3.43 8.57
C SER A 93 18.60 2.90 9.55
N ALA A 94 19.78 3.52 9.59
CA ALA A 94 20.84 3.18 10.53
C ALA A 94 20.44 3.49 11.98
N ASP A 95 19.83 4.66 12.21
CA ASP A 95 19.54 5.13 13.57
C ASP A 95 18.23 4.56 14.12
N LEU A 96 17.15 4.62 13.35
CA LEU A 96 15.78 4.32 13.76
C LEU A 96 15.37 2.86 13.48
N GLY A 97 16.13 2.16 12.64
CA GLY A 97 15.78 0.83 12.14
C GLY A 97 15.18 0.88 10.72
N PRO A 98 14.76 -0.27 10.17
CA PRO A 98 14.26 -0.37 8.79
C PRO A 98 13.25 0.73 8.47
N THR A 99 13.63 1.62 7.55
CA THR A 99 12.82 2.79 7.21
C THR A 99 12.29 2.61 5.80
N ALA A 100 11.00 2.31 5.68
CA ALA A 100 10.34 2.01 4.41
C ALA A 100 10.48 3.17 3.41
N TYR A 101 10.34 4.41 3.90
CA TYR A 101 10.59 5.62 3.11
C TYR A 101 11.00 6.79 4.00
N TRP A 102 11.73 7.74 3.42
CA TRP A 102 12.02 9.05 4.02
C TRP A 102 11.80 10.12 2.95
N LYS A 103 10.56 10.61 2.85
CA LYS A 103 10.10 11.49 1.77
C LYS A 103 10.39 12.95 2.12
N VAL A 104 11.17 13.57 1.25
CA VAL A 104 11.49 15.00 1.21
C VAL A 104 11.51 15.46 -0.25
N THR A 105 11.19 16.71 -0.52
CA THR A 105 11.33 17.36 -1.83
C THR A 105 12.61 18.20 -1.94
N SER A 106 13.29 18.45 -0.82
CA SER A 106 14.58 19.12 -0.76
C SER A 106 15.47 18.52 0.32
N ALA A 107 16.76 18.38 0.05
CA ALA A 107 17.77 17.92 1.01
C ALA A 107 17.85 18.81 2.27
N SER A 108 17.41 20.07 2.17
CA SER A 108 17.38 21.01 3.31
C SER A 108 16.31 20.68 4.35
N GLN A 109 15.36 19.79 4.02
CA GLN A 109 14.23 19.48 4.90
C GLN A 109 14.57 18.54 6.04
N THR A 110 15.65 17.77 5.95
CA THR A 110 16.09 16.90 7.04
C THR A 110 17.59 16.95 7.18
N GLN A 111 18.04 17.46 8.33
CA GLN A 111 19.45 17.67 8.61
C GLN A 111 19.76 17.21 10.03
N THR A 112 20.96 16.67 10.22
CA THR A 112 21.58 16.73 11.54
C THR A 112 22.07 18.16 11.71
N TYR A 113 21.71 18.79 12.83
CA TYR A 113 22.13 20.15 13.14
C TYR A 113 22.36 20.27 14.63
N SER A 114 23.57 20.64 15.03
CA SER A 114 23.97 20.83 16.43
C SER A 114 23.53 19.64 17.29
N LYS A 115 23.87 18.42 16.84
CA LYS A 115 23.55 17.14 17.52
C LYS A 115 22.08 16.78 17.65
N MET A 116 21.21 17.44 16.88
CA MET A 116 19.77 17.18 16.84
C MET A 116 19.33 16.81 15.42
N LEU A 117 18.16 16.20 15.29
CA LEU A 117 17.46 16.14 14.01
C LEU A 117 16.66 17.42 13.80
N GLN A 118 17.01 18.18 12.76
CA GLN A 118 16.22 19.31 12.29
C GLN A 118 15.35 18.89 11.11
N THR A 119 14.08 19.25 11.17
CA THR A 119 13.17 19.25 10.01
C THR A 119 12.87 20.68 9.55
N THR A 120 12.68 20.86 8.24
CA THR A 120 12.24 22.15 7.65
C THR A 120 10.92 21.97 6.92
N LEU A 121 9.91 22.73 7.34
CA LEU A 121 8.62 22.88 6.67
C LEU A 121 8.73 24.01 5.65
N LEU A 122 8.63 23.71 4.36
CA LEU A 122 8.84 24.70 3.31
C LEU A 122 7.73 25.76 3.30
N LYS A 123 8.11 27.00 3.04
CA LYS A 123 7.19 28.12 2.82
C LYS A 123 6.25 27.87 1.64
N ASN A 124 5.07 28.50 1.69
CA ASN A 124 4.04 28.45 0.66
C ASN A 124 3.63 27.03 0.26
N ALA A 125 3.78 26.09 1.19
CA ALA A 125 3.50 24.68 0.98
C ALA A 125 2.77 24.08 2.18
N LEU A 126 1.99 23.04 1.90
CA LEU A 126 1.30 22.21 2.90
C LEU A 126 2.03 20.87 3.00
N THR A 127 1.34 19.77 2.72
CA THR A 127 1.90 18.41 2.66
C THR A 127 3.14 18.31 1.76
N ALA A 128 3.14 18.94 0.58
CA ALA A 128 4.28 18.87 -0.34
C ALA A 128 5.57 19.52 0.22
N GLY A 129 5.45 20.40 1.22
CA GLY A 129 6.59 21.06 1.89
C GLY A 129 7.02 20.37 3.18
N GLY A 130 6.47 19.19 3.48
CA GLY A 130 6.73 18.45 4.71
C GLY A 130 7.74 17.31 4.59
N VAL A 131 7.92 16.61 5.69
CA VAL A 131 8.75 15.39 5.84
C VAL A 131 7.84 14.25 6.26
N PHE A 132 7.95 13.11 5.57
CA PHE A 132 7.16 11.92 5.88
C PHE A 132 8.04 10.69 5.90
N SER A 133 7.90 9.89 6.94
CA SER A 133 8.57 8.60 7.02
C SER A 133 7.69 7.56 7.71
N LYS A 134 7.93 6.30 7.34
CA LYS A 134 7.42 5.12 8.02
C LYS A 134 8.60 4.23 8.37
N ILE A 135 8.76 3.95 9.65
CA ILE A 135 9.81 3.11 10.21
C ILE A 135 9.15 1.82 10.70
N ASP A 136 9.70 0.67 10.34
CA ASP A 136 9.24 -0.63 10.80
C ASP A 136 9.78 -0.91 12.20
N ILE A 137 8.91 -1.44 13.06
CA ILE A 137 9.23 -1.95 14.39
C ILE A 137 8.67 -3.38 14.47
N PRO A 138 9.18 -4.24 15.37
CA PRO A 138 8.58 -5.57 15.52
C PRO A 138 7.13 -5.48 15.98
N ASP A 139 6.32 -6.41 15.49
CA ASP A 139 4.94 -6.54 15.93
C ASP A 139 4.88 -6.76 17.45
N ALA A 140 4.23 -5.84 18.16
CA ALA A 140 3.97 -5.99 19.58
C ALA A 140 2.60 -5.46 19.99
N SER A 141 2.07 -6.02 21.08
CA SER A 141 0.80 -5.58 21.66
C SER A 141 0.93 -4.31 22.49
N THR A 142 2.14 -3.91 22.86
CA THR A 142 2.42 -2.71 23.65
C THR A 142 3.63 -1.97 23.12
N TYR A 143 3.57 -0.65 23.14
CA TYR A 143 4.71 0.21 22.87
C TYR A 143 4.68 1.46 23.74
N THR A 144 5.88 1.91 24.13
CA THR A 144 6.15 3.27 24.58
C THR A 144 7.08 3.94 23.57
N LEU A 145 6.69 5.11 23.08
CA LEU A 145 7.48 5.97 22.22
C LEU A 145 7.64 7.31 22.94
N SER A 146 8.87 7.77 23.16
CA SER A 146 9.12 9.12 23.66
C SER A 146 10.15 9.86 22.81
N TYR A 147 10.03 11.17 22.73
CA TYR A 147 10.98 12.04 22.04
C TYR A 147 10.87 13.46 22.57
N ASP A 148 11.95 14.23 22.45
CA ASP A 148 11.95 15.66 22.70
C ASP A 148 11.73 16.40 21.38
N MET A 149 10.94 17.48 21.41
CA MET A 149 10.73 18.34 20.26
C MET A 149 10.74 19.83 20.62
N GLN A 150 11.18 20.66 19.68
CA GLN A 150 11.18 22.11 19.83
C GLN A 150 10.84 22.80 18.50
N PHE A 151 9.86 23.70 18.52
CA PHE A 151 9.66 24.66 17.42
C PHE A 151 10.74 25.75 17.50
N ALA A 152 11.40 26.06 16.39
CA ALA A 152 12.38 27.13 16.34
C ALA A 152 11.82 28.47 16.82
N SER A 153 12.66 29.35 17.35
CA SER A 153 12.27 30.66 17.88
C SER A 153 11.57 31.54 16.84
N ASP A 154 11.90 31.36 15.56
CA ASP A 154 11.32 32.05 14.40
C ASP A 154 10.17 31.27 13.72
N PHE A 155 9.78 30.10 14.23
CA PHE A 155 8.76 29.26 13.60
C PHE A 155 7.42 29.98 13.49
N ASP A 156 6.87 30.15 12.28
CA ASP A 156 5.48 30.59 12.11
C ASP A 156 4.53 29.41 12.33
N PHE A 157 3.62 29.48 13.30
CA PHE A 157 2.67 28.41 13.56
C PHE A 157 1.54 28.32 12.51
N SER A 158 1.24 29.41 11.81
CA SER A 158 0.07 29.49 10.93
C SER A 158 -1.20 28.93 11.63
N LEU A 159 -1.97 28.07 10.98
CA LEU A 159 -3.19 27.46 11.53
C LEU A 159 -3.00 26.06 12.13
N GLY A 160 -1.99 25.30 11.70
CA GLY A 160 -1.79 23.94 12.24
C GLY A 160 -1.08 22.97 11.31
N GLY A 161 -0.91 21.75 11.80
CA GLY A 161 -0.29 20.65 11.06
C GLY A 161 -0.04 19.40 11.89
N LYS A 162 0.75 18.46 11.34
CA LYS A 162 1.21 17.25 12.02
C LYS A 162 2.69 17.34 12.34
N ILE A 163 3.08 16.78 13.48
CA ILE A 163 4.41 16.99 14.02
C ILE A 163 4.92 15.78 14.80
N GLY A 164 6.20 15.47 14.61
CA GLY A 164 6.91 14.47 15.40
C GLY A 164 6.62 13.03 15.01
N PHE A 165 6.81 12.14 15.97
CA PHE A 165 6.67 10.69 15.81
C PHE A 165 5.33 10.19 16.34
N GLY A 166 4.81 9.13 15.73
CA GLY A 166 3.57 8.46 16.14
C GLY A 166 3.65 6.95 15.95
N LEU A 167 2.66 6.23 16.47
CA LEU A 167 2.58 4.76 16.40
C LEU A 167 1.40 4.32 15.54
N LEU A 168 1.62 3.29 14.73
CA LEU A 168 0.63 2.70 13.83
C LEU A 168 0.35 1.26 14.25
N VAL A 169 -0.93 0.88 14.22
CA VAL A 169 -1.42 -0.49 14.47
C VAL A 169 -2.09 -1.02 13.21
N GLY A 170 -1.83 -2.28 12.87
CA GLY A 170 -2.41 -2.92 11.70
C GLY A 170 -2.07 -2.19 10.41
N ASP A 171 -3.08 -1.74 9.68
CA ASP A 171 -2.92 -1.01 8.42
C ASP A 171 -2.47 0.46 8.63
N GLY A 172 -2.51 0.97 9.86
CA GLY A 172 -1.98 2.30 10.18
C GLY A 172 -2.79 3.45 9.59
N ASN A 173 -4.13 3.39 9.73
CA ASN A 173 -5.04 4.36 9.13
C ASN A 173 -4.72 5.82 9.51
N THR A 174 -4.78 6.72 8.52
CA THR A 174 -4.51 8.16 8.65
C THR A 174 -5.27 8.95 7.57
N GLY A 175 -5.34 10.27 7.71
CA GLY A 175 -5.92 11.13 6.67
C GLY A 175 -7.43 11.00 6.60
N GLY A 176 -8.00 10.83 5.41
CA GLY A 176 -9.44 10.63 5.22
C GLY A 176 -9.90 9.17 5.40
N ASP A 177 -9.03 8.31 5.91
CA ASP A 177 -9.27 6.88 6.08
C ASP A 177 -9.44 6.57 7.58
N PRO A 178 -10.68 6.46 8.10
CA PRO A 178 -10.94 6.12 9.50
C PRO A 178 -10.73 4.62 9.75
N GLY A 179 -10.36 4.23 10.98
CA GLY A 179 -10.17 2.82 11.37
C GLY A 179 -11.47 2.00 11.47
N TRP A 180 -12.56 2.44 10.84
CA TRP A 180 -13.91 1.86 10.99
C TRP A 180 -14.02 0.42 10.50
N ASP A 181 -13.16 -0.01 9.58
CA ASP A 181 -13.04 -1.39 9.12
C ASP A 181 -12.45 -2.34 10.18
N GLY A 182 -11.86 -1.77 11.24
CA GLY A 182 -11.23 -2.50 12.33
C GLY A 182 -9.92 -3.20 11.94
N LEU A 183 -9.28 -2.76 10.86
CA LEU A 183 -8.01 -3.31 10.35
C LEU A 183 -6.79 -2.48 10.76
N GLY A 184 -6.99 -1.34 11.41
CA GLY A 184 -5.87 -0.55 11.90
C GLY A 184 -6.27 0.72 12.63
N GLY A 185 -5.24 1.51 12.90
CA GLY A 185 -5.36 2.79 13.59
C GLY A 185 -4.00 3.44 13.78
N SER A 186 -4.01 4.60 14.39
CA SER A 186 -2.78 5.34 14.68
C SER A 186 -2.97 6.27 15.87
N ILE A 187 -1.89 6.54 16.59
CA ILE A 187 -1.77 7.74 17.42
C ILE A 187 -0.67 8.63 16.85
N ARG A 188 -1.05 9.87 16.56
CA ARG A 188 -0.16 10.91 16.05
C ARG A 188 -0.36 12.20 16.84
N LEU A 189 0.52 13.17 16.58
CA LEU A 189 0.46 14.48 17.20
C LEU A 189 0.28 15.57 16.14
N GLY A 190 -0.56 16.55 16.43
CA GLY A 190 -0.68 17.76 15.63
C GLY A 190 -0.60 19.01 16.48
N TRP A 191 -0.26 20.13 15.84
CA TRP A 191 -0.46 21.46 16.43
C TRP A 191 -1.61 22.17 15.74
N GLU A 192 -2.29 23.07 16.45
CA GLU A 192 -3.28 23.97 15.86
C GLU A 192 -3.32 25.30 16.59
N LYS A 193 -3.82 26.30 15.87
CA LYS A 193 -4.38 27.50 16.47
C LYS A 193 -5.84 27.21 16.82
N ASN A 194 -6.15 27.09 18.11
CA ASN A 194 -7.51 26.82 18.56
C ASN A 194 -8.41 28.06 18.42
N ALA A 195 -9.70 27.91 18.71
CA ALA A 195 -10.70 28.97 18.56
C ALA A 195 -10.38 30.24 19.38
N ALA A 196 -9.63 30.13 20.48
CA ALA A 196 -9.18 31.25 21.29
C ALA A 196 -7.90 31.90 20.76
N GLY A 197 -7.39 31.47 19.60
CA GLY A 197 -6.14 31.96 19.01
C GLY A 197 -4.88 31.37 19.62
N ASN A 198 -5.01 30.44 20.57
CA ASN A 198 -3.86 29.82 21.22
C ASN A 198 -3.26 28.70 20.37
N ILE A 199 -1.94 28.56 20.43
CA ILE A 199 -1.23 27.46 19.78
C ILE A 199 -1.12 26.28 20.73
N VAL A 200 -1.66 25.13 20.33
CA VAL A 200 -1.71 23.92 21.18
C VAL A 200 -1.27 22.69 20.40
N LEU A 201 -0.73 21.70 21.11
CA LEU A 201 -0.58 20.31 20.66
C LEU A 201 -1.87 19.54 20.96
N ARG A 202 -2.25 18.60 20.09
CA ARG A 202 -3.40 17.71 20.29
C ARG A 202 -3.10 16.30 19.81
N PRO A 203 -3.68 15.28 20.46
CA PRO A 203 -3.67 13.93 19.91
C PRO A 203 -4.47 13.90 18.60
N ASP A 204 -4.08 13.02 17.70
CA ASP A 204 -4.77 12.74 16.45
C ASP A 204 -4.83 11.21 16.28
N VAL A 205 -5.95 10.62 16.72
CA VAL A 205 -6.07 9.18 16.90
C VAL A 205 -7.07 8.57 15.93
N TYR A 206 -6.65 7.54 15.21
CA TYR A 206 -7.51 6.72 14.33
C TYR A 206 -7.71 5.37 14.99
N TYR A 207 -8.96 4.90 15.06
CA TYR A 207 -9.35 3.68 15.75
C TYR A 207 -10.76 3.24 15.34
N LYS A 208 -11.14 2.02 15.72
CA LYS A 208 -12.41 1.37 15.31
C LYS A 208 -13.66 2.21 15.52
N ASP A 209 -13.70 2.94 16.63
CA ASP A 209 -14.90 3.63 17.14
C ASP A 209 -14.79 5.15 17.05
N GLN A 210 -13.92 5.65 16.16
CA GLN A 210 -13.77 7.09 15.98
C GLN A 210 -15.06 7.75 15.45
N PRO A 211 -15.43 8.94 15.95
CA PRO A 211 -16.72 9.56 15.60
C PRO A 211 -16.72 10.23 14.22
N GLY A 212 -15.56 10.45 13.60
CA GLY A 212 -15.43 11.13 12.32
C GLY A 212 -14.34 10.55 11.45
N SER A 213 -14.32 10.95 10.17
CA SER A 213 -13.40 10.41 9.16
C SER A 213 -11.94 10.81 9.33
N PHE A 214 -11.66 11.75 10.23
CA PHE A 214 -10.31 12.21 10.56
C PHE A 214 -9.98 11.87 12.02
N GLY A 215 -8.72 12.06 12.38
CA GLY A 215 -8.20 11.72 13.70
C GLY A 215 -8.99 12.40 14.82
N ASN A 216 -9.37 11.60 15.81
CA ASN A 216 -10.06 12.08 16.99
C ASN A 216 -9.05 12.71 17.96
N ASN A 217 -9.34 13.92 18.43
CA ASN A 217 -8.54 14.61 19.44
C ASN A 217 -9.08 14.44 20.87
N PHE A 218 -10.24 13.78 21.03
CA PHE A 218 -10.93 13.58 22.32
C PHE A 218 -11.23 14.89 23.09
N GLY A 219 -11.28 16.02 22.39
CA GLY A 219 -11.36 17.35 23.01
C GLY A 219 -10.17 17.66 23.92
N LYS A 220 -9.01 17.01 23.70
CA LYS A 220 -7.79 17.19 24.49
C LYS A 220 -6.78 18.05 23.76
N GLN A 221 -6.05 18.85 24.52
CA GLN A 221 -4.99 19.71 24.03
C GLN A 221 -3.92 19.94 25.10
N PHE A 222 -2.73 20.35 24.67
CA PHE A 222 -1.63 20.79 25.52
C PHE A 222 -1.02 22.11 25.00
N PRO A 223 -0.79 23.11 25.87
CA PRO A 223 -1.24 23.14 27.25
C PRO A 223 -2.78 23.16 27.33
N ALA A 224 -3.35 22.78 28.46
CA ALA A 224 -4.81 22.82 28.65
C ALA A 224 -5.35 24.26 28.51
N THR A 225 -4.57 25.23 28.98
CA THR A 225 -4.82 26.67 28.86
C THR A 225 -3.55 27.39 28.37
N GLY A 226 -3.74 28.49 27.64
CA GLY A 226 -2.63 29.24 27.05
C GLY A 226 -2.06 28.61 25.78
N SER A 227 -0.83 29.00 25.42
CA SER A 227 -0.17 28.60 24.18
C SER A 227 1.18 27.92 24.43
N LEU A 228 1.61 27.10 23.47
CA LEU A 228 3.00 26.68 23.35
C LEU A 228 3.92 27.90 23.19
N GLN A 229 5.17 27.71 23.61
CA GLN A 229 6.25 28.67 23.51
C GLN A 229 7.26 28.18 22.46
N LYS A 230 7.71 29.10 21.60
CA LYS A 230 8.79 28.82 20.64
C LYS A 230 10.13 28.77 21.37
N GLY A 231 11.08 27.98 20.88
CA GLY A 231 12.37 27.79 21.54
C GLY A 231 12.30 27.00 22.86
N THR A 232 11.15 26.38 23.15
CA THR A 232 10.94 25.54 24.33
C THR A 232 10.91 24.08 23.93
N TRP A 233 11.64 23.25 24.69
CA TRP A 233 11.60 21.80 24.52
C TRP A 233 10.36 21.19 25.17
N TYR A 234 9.72 20.28 24.45
CA TYR A 234 8.59 19.49 24.90
C TYR A 234 8.94 18.01 24.79
N LYS A 235 8.89 17.30 25.91
CA LYS A 235 9.02 15.85 25.94
C LYS A 235 7.66 15.22 25.69
N VAL A 236 7.51 14.54 24.55
CA VAL A 236 6.30 13.81 24.17
C VAL A 236 6.50 12.34 24.50
N THR A 237 5.50 11.72 25.15
CA THR A 237 5.47 10.28 25.39
C THR A 237 4.11 9.72 24.97
N MET A 238 4.12 8.71 24.12
CA MET A 238 2.94 7.92 23.73
C MET A 238 3.07 6.51 24.29
N VAL A 239 2.05 6.05 25.01
CA VAL A 239 1.97 4.68 25.51
C VAL A 239 0.73 4.04 24.93
N VAL A 240 0.88 2.87 24.30
CA VAL A 240 -0.21 2.18 23.63
C VAL A 240 -0.26 0.72 24.02
N LYS A 241 -1.49 0.19 24.06
CA LYS A 241 -1.79 -1.23 24.21
C LYS A 241 -2.86 -1.62 23.20
N SER A 242 -2.65 -2.71 22.47
CA SER A 242 -3.65 -3.22 21.55
C SER A 242 -4.81 -3.87 22.27
N ASN A 243 -5.99 -3.84 21.65
CA ASN A 243 -7.16 -4.55 22.14
C ASN A 243 -7.16 -6.00 21.64
N THR A 244 -8.06 -6.83 22.18
CA THR A 244 -8.31 -8.22 21.73
C THR A 244 -9.68 -8.34 21.09
N GLY A 245 -9.77 -9.04 19.95
CA GLY A 245 -11.00 -9.22 19.20
C GLY A 245 -11.78 -7.91 19.03
N SER A 246 -13.04 -7.90 19.48
CA SER A 246 -13.91 -6.72 19.46
C SER A 246 -14.00 -6.00 20.82
N ASN A 247 -13.13 -6.31 21.78
CA ASN A 247 -13.14 -5.71 23.11
C ASN A 247 -12.55 -4.28 23.08
N THR A 248 -12.96 -3.46 24.05
CA THR A 248 -12.38 -2.12 24.31
C THR A 248 -11.39 -2.21 25.48
N ASP A 249 -10.42 -3.14 25.38
CA ASP A 249 -9.42 -3.47 26.40
C ASP A 249 -7.98 -3.03 26.02
N GLY A 250 -7.85 -2.38 24.87
CA GLY A 250 -6.66 -1.63 24.49
C GLY A 250 -6.62 -0.26 25.19
N SER A 251 -5.50 0.43 25.08
CA SER A 251 -5.34 1.76 25.64
C SER A 251 -4.48 2.67 24.77
N VAL A 252 -4.70 3.97 24.94
CA VAL A 252 -3.89 5.05 24.36
C VAL A 252 -3.62 6.11 25.43
N GLN A 253 -2.36 6.47 25.59
CA GLN A 253 -1.93 7.53 26.50
C GLN A 253 -0.99 8.49 25.76
N LEU A 254 -1.17 9.78 26.00
CA LEU A 254 -0.28 10.84 25.54
C LEU A 254 0.11 11.70 26.75
N LEU A 255 1.40 11.83 27.00
CA LEU A 255 1.96 12.74 27.99
C LEU A 255 2.83 13.78 27.29
N ILE A 256 2.75 15.03 27.73
CA ILE A 256 3.64 16.11 27.30
C ILE A 256 4.24 16.76 28.54
N ASN A 257 5.57 16.80 28.66
CA ASN A 257 6.30 17.23 29.84
C ASN A 257 5.83 16.52 31.13
N GLY A 258 5.52 15.22 31.02
CA GLY A 258 4.99 14.42 32.13
C GLY A 258 3.52 14.70 32.48
N THR A 259 2.88 15.70 31.86
CA THR A 259 1.44 15.95 32.04
C THR A 259 0.63 15.04 31.14
N THR A 260 -0.27 14.24 31.70
CA THR A 260 -1.20 13.40 30.94
C THR A 260 -2.21 14.27 30.20
N VAL A 261 -2.17 14.21 28.86
CA VAL A 261 -3.07 14.92 27.94
C VAL A 261 -4.23 14.03 27.53
N LEU A 262 -3.94 12.76 27.25
CA LEU A 262 -4.90 11.72 26.89
C LEU A 262 -4.57 10.46 27.68
N ASP A 263 -5.60 9.79 28.20
CA ASP A 263 -5.52 8.46 28.80
C ASP A 263 -6.89 7.81 28.63
N GLN A 264 -7.03 6.88 27.68
CA GLN A 264 -8.31 6.30 27.29
C GLN A 264 -8.17 4.81 27.02
N ALA A 265 -9.16 4.04 27.49
CA ALA A 265 -9.42 2.71 26.94
C ALA A 265 -9.91 2.87 25.50
N ILE A 266 -9.44 2.01 24.60
CA ILE A 266 -9.71 2.14 23.17
C ILE A 266 -9.77 0.77 22.50
N ARG A 267 -10.65 0.67 21.50
CA ARG A 267 -10.66 -0.44 20.55
C ARG A 267 -9.96 0.03 19.29
N TRP A 268 -8.71 -0.40 19.12
CA TRP A 268 -7.92 -0.09 17.94
C TRP A 268 -8.47 -0.80 16.71
N THR A 269 -8.70 -2.10 16.84
CA THR A 269 -9.04 -3.02 15.75
C THR A 269 -10.17 -3.95 16.16
N THR A 270 -10.82 -4.59 15.19
CA THR A 270 -11.68 -5.77 15.45
C THR A 270 -11.09 -7.06 14.86
N SER A 271 -10.00 -6.93 14.10
CA SER A 271 -9.25 -8.05 13.52
C SER A 271 -8.00 -8.35 14.35
N ASP A 272 -7.98 -9.51 15.00
CA ASP A 272 -6.80 -9.96 15.75
C ASP A 272 -5.57 -10.16 14.86
N ALA A 273 -5.73 -10.35 13.55
CA ALA A 273 -4.62 -10.42 12.60
C ALA A 273 -3.94 -9.07 12.37
N LYS A 274 -4.60 -7.97 12.75
CA LYS A 274 -4.13 -6.59 12.55
C LYS A 274 -3.93 -5.82 13.85
N ARG A 275 -4.14 -6.46 15.00
CA ARG A 275 -4.11 -5.79 16.30
C ARG A 275 -2.72 -5.35 16.78
N LEU A 276 -1.63 -5.72 16.10
CA LEU A 276 -0.28 -5.43 16.59
C LEU A 276 0.24 -4.10 16.04
N PHE A 277 0.96 -3.37 16.88
CA PHE A 277 1.71 -2.19 16.48
C PHE A 277 2.96 -2.65 15.74
N ASN A 278 3.15 -2.13 14.53
CA ASN A 278 4.14 -2.62 13.58
C ASN A 278 4.98 -1.49 12.96
N ASN A 279 4.58 -0.23 13.16
CA ASN A 279 5.25 0.90 12.54
C ASN A 279 5.25 2.15 13.43
N ILE A 280 6.29 2.97 13.24
CA ILE A 280 6.35 4.36 13.64
C ILE A 280 6.16 5.23 12.40
N CYS A 281 5.33 6.26 12.50
CA CYS A 281 5.31 7.34 11.51
C CYS A 281 6.13 8.53 12.02
N PHE A 282 6.81 9.23 11.13
CA PHE A 282 7.41 10.54 11.41
C PHE A 282 6.86 11.53 10.39
N GLU A 283 6.02 12.45 10.85
CA GLU A 283 5.24 13.32 9.99
C GLU A 283 5.35 14.78 10.44
N ASN A 284 5.87 15.62 9.55
CA ASN A 284 6.13 17.02 9.83
C ASN A 284 5.63 17.84 8.64
N PHE A 285 4.45 18.44 8.75
CA PHE A 285 3.89 19.24 7.67
C PHE A 285 2.82 20.20 8.18
N ARG A 286 2.64 21.31 7.46
CA ARG A 286 1.49 22.21 7.66
C ARG A 286 0.25 21.55 7.07
N GLY A 287 -0.78 21.38 7.90
CA GLY A 287 -1.98 20.59 7.60
C GLY A 287 -3.08 21.40 6.92
N GLY A 288 -4.26 20.82 6.75
CA GLY A 288 -5.38 21.47 6.07
C GLY A 288 -5.35 21.31 4.54
N SER A 289 -6.44 21.74 3.88
CA SER A 289 -6.61 21.68 2.42
C SER A 289 -6.60 23.06 1.75
N THR A 290 -6.47 24.13 2.54
CA THR A 290 -6.54 25.52 2.10
C THR A 290 -5.20 26.22 2.27
N THR A 291 -4.93 27.21 1.43
CA THR A 291 -3.71 28.03 1.48
C THR A 291 -3.54 28.78 2.79
N SER A 292 -4.61 28.98 3.57
CA SER A 292 -4.57 29.63 4.88
C SER A 292 -3.72 28.92 5.93
N TYR A 293 -3.39 27.64 5.73
CA TYR A 293 -2.48 26.89 6.60
C TYR A 293 -1.00 27.04 6.23
N GLN A 294 -0.71 27.64 5.07
CA GLN A 294 0.67 27.88 4.64
C GLN A 294 1.33 28.98 5.51
N SER A 295 2.65 29.07 5.40
CA SER A 295 3.47 30.14 5.96
C SER A 295 4.29 30.76 4.85
N ALA A 296 4.56 32.06 4.91
CA ALA A 296 5.45 32.74 3.97
C ALA A 296 6.94 32.43 4.21
N THR A 297 7.26 31.85 5.38
CA THR A 297 8.61 31.48 5.79
C THR A 297 8.75 29.98 6.04
N ASP A 298 9.96 29.47 5.80
CA ASP A 298 10.31 28.10 6.18
C ASP A 298 10.25 27.96 7.71
N GLY A 299 9.71 26.86 8.21
CA GLY A 299 9.58 26.60 9.64
C GLY A 299 10.45 25.43 10.07
N LYS A 300 11.37 25.65 11.02
CA LYS A 300 12.23 24.60 11.55
C LYS A 300 11.66 23.98 12.84
N VAL A 301 11.76 22.66 12.94
CA VAL A 301 11.45 21.91 14.17
C VAL A 301 12.58 20.94 14.47
N PHE A 302 13.02 20.93 15.72
CA PHE A 302 14.13 20.13 16.21
C PHE A 302 13.60 18.94 17.02
N TYR A 303 14.30 17.81 16.92
CA TYR A 303 14.01 16.57 17.62
C TYR A 303 15.27 16.02 18.26
N ASP A 304 15.10 15.41 19.44
CA ASP A 304 16.16 14.68 20.12
C ASP A 304 15.61 13.55 21.01
N ASN A 305 16.49 12.70 21.52
CA ASN A 305 16.22 11.72 22.57
C ASN A 305 15.02 10.81 22.28
N VAL A 306 14.96 10.23 21.07
CA VAL A 306 13.92 9.28 20.69
C VAL A 306 14.15 7.94 21.38
N VAL A 307 13.15 7.44 22.09
CA VAL A 307 13.16 6.11 22.72
C VAL A 307 11.95 5.32 22.28
N ILE A 308 12.16 4.09 21.85
CA ILE A 308 11.15 3.14 21.39
C ILE A 308 11.30 1.88 22.24
N SER A 309 10.24 1.46 22.94
CA SER A 309 10.26 0.29 23.82
C SER A 309 8.99 -0.52 23.69
N SER A 310 9.08 -1.84 23.46
CA SER A 310 7.91 -2.74 23.50
C SER A 310 7.63 -3.32 24.89
N SER A 311 8.51 -3.08 25.87
CA SER A 311 8.30 -3.52 27.25
C SER A 311 7.20 -2.70 27.93
N PRO A 312 6.29 -3.33 28.69
CA PRO A 312 5.33 -2.59 29.50
C PRO A 312 6.07 -1.74 30.54
N VAL A 313 5.61 -0.50 30.75
CA VAL A 313 6.06 0.31 31.89
C VAL A 313 5.61 -0.43 33.14
N THR A 314 6.54 -1.01 33.91
CA THR A 314 6.22 -1.67 35.16
C THR A 314 5.74 -0.64 36.17
N ALA A 315 4.43 -0.59 36.42
CA ALA A 315 3.92 -0.11 37.71
C ALA A 315 4.57 -0.98 38.81
N PRO A 316 5.00 -0.41 39.95
CA PRO A 316 5.64 -1.18 41.01
C PRO A 316 4.74 -2.35 41.43
N ALA A 317 5.29 -3.56 41.39
CA ALA A 317 4.55 -4.79 41.63
C ALA A 317 4.00 -4.85 43.07
N PRO A 318 2.73 -5.22 43.29
CA PRO A 318 2.28 -5.64 44.61
C PRO A 318 3.02 -6.94 45.01
N THR A 319 3.46 -6.99 46.26
CA THR A 319 4.25 -8.08 46.85
C THR A 319 3.51 -9.43 46.71
N PRO A 320 4.15 -10.49 46.18
CA PRO A 320 3.49 -11.79 46.03
C PRO A 320 3.20 -12.44 47.39
N THR A 321 1.99 -12.98 47.54
CA THR A 321 1.62 -13.89 48.63
C THR A 321 2.18 -15.29 48.31
N PRO A 322 2.79 -16.00 49.28
CA PRO A 322 3.45 -17.29 49.00
C PRO A 322 2.45 -18.38 48.56
N THR A 323 2.75 -19.03 47.45
CA THR A 323 2.00 -20.20 46.94
C THR A 323 2.51 -21.50 47.59
N PRO A 324 1.64 -22.39 48.10
CA PRO A 324 2.06 -23.67 48.64
C PRO A 324 2.52 -24.68 47.57
N THR A 325 3.40 -25.56 48.02
CA THR A 325 4.26 -26.54 47.32
C THR A 325 3.48 -27.63 46.54
N PRO A 326 3.92 -28.01 45.32
CA PRO A 326 3.28 -29.09 44.55
C PRO A 326 3.61 -30.49 45.07
N THR A 327 2.64 -31.40 44.94
CA THR A 327 2.76 -32.86 45.20
C THR A 327 3.15 -33.59 43.90
N PRO A 328 4.10 -34.55 43.91
CA PRO A 328 4.52 -35.25 42.71
C PRO A 328 3.48 -36.30 42.27
N THR A 329 3.26 -36.42 40.95
CA THR A 329 2.41 -37.47 40.35
C THR A 329 3.22 -38.20 39.25
N PRO A 330 3.08 -39.54 39.12
CA PRO A 330 4.11 -40.40 38.54
C PRO A 330 4.17 -40.47 37.02
N THR A 331 5.32 -40.98 36.56
CA THR A 331 5.82 -41.18 35.21
C THR A 331 4.97 -42.13 34.36
N PRO A 332 4.52 -41.76 33.15
CA PRO A 332 3.95 -42.70 32.18
C PRO A 332 5.02 -43.42 31.34
N THR A 333 4.71 -44.67 31.05
CA THR A 333 5.47 -45.72 30.36
C THR A 333 5.60 -45.47 28.84
N PRO A 334 6.66 -45.94 28.15
CA PRO A 334 6.83 -45.72 26.70
C PRO A 334 5.80 -46.47 25.85
N ALA A 335 5.22 -45.79 24.86
CA ALA A 335 4.37 -46.38 23.83
C ALA A 335 5.21 -46.87 22.62
N PRO A 336 4.84 -47.98 21.97
CA PRO A 336 5.59 -48.57 20.86
C PRO A 336 5.43 -47.82 19.52
N ALA A 337 6.41 -48.02 18.64
CA ALA A 337 6.61 -47.33 17.37
C ALA A 337 5.52 -47.62 16.32
N PRO A 338 5.14 -46.63 15.49
CA PRO A 338 4.17 -46.81 14.40
C PRO A 338 4.76 -47.52 13.17
N ALA A 339 3.92 -48.34 12.54
CA ALA A 339 4.18 -49.08 11.31
C ALA A 339 4.21 -48.17 10.05
N PRO A 340 4.88 -48.59 8.96
CA PRO A 340 5.05 -47.78 7.75
C PRO A 340 3.74 -47.57 6.98
N ALA A 341 3.60 -46.36 6.42
CA ALA A 341 2.42 -45.92 5.68
C ALA A 341 2.30 -46.58 4.29
N PRO A 342 1.09 -46.99 3.86
CA PRO A 342 0.84 -47.48 2.51
C PRO A 342 0.85 -46.37 1.45
N ALA A 343 1.19 -46.76 0.22
CA ALA A 343 1.34 -45.90 -0.96
C ALA A 343 0.04 -45.13 -1.33
N PRO A 344 0.16 -43.90 -1.89
CA PRO A 344 -1.00 -43.09 -2.25
C PRO A 344 -1.81 -43.72 -3.39
N ALA A 345 -3.13 -43.79 -3.19
CA ALA A 345 -4.12 -44.18 -4.18
C ALA A 345 -4.26 -43.11 -5.30
N PRO A 346 -4.68 -43.49 -6.52
CA PRO A 346 -4.85 -42.57 -7.63
C PRO A 346 -5.93 -41.51 -7.35
N THR A 347 -5.62 -40.27 -7.70
CA THR A 347 -6.48 -39.09 -7.57
C THR A 347 -7.80 -39.27 -8.33
N PRO A 348 -8.97 -39.22 -7.66
CA PRO A 348 -10.26 -39.24 -8.34
C PRO A 348 -10.47 -38.01 -9.23
N ALA A 349 -11.22 -38.19 -10.32
CA ALA A 349 -11.70 -37.08 -11.14
C ALA A 349 -12.56 -36.12 -10.31
N PRO A 350 -12.51 -34.79 -10.58
CA PRO A 350 -13.18 -33.79 -9.76
C PRO A 350 -14.70 -33.97 -9.78
N THR A 351 -15.26 -34.31 -8.63
CA THR A 351 -16.69 -34.21 -8.33
C THR A 351 -17.12 -32.73 -8.42
N PRO A 352 -18.27 -32.38 -9.00
CA PRO A 352 -18.77 -31.00 -8.99
C PRO A 352 -19.00 -30.53 -7.55
N THR A 353 -18.12 -29.65 -7.08
CA THR A 353 -18.18 -29.07 -5.74
C THR A 353 -19.40 -28.15 -5.66
N THR A 354 -20.35 -28.47 -4.78
CA THR A 354 -21.44 -27.55 -4.45
C THR A 354 -20.83 -26.35 -3.72
N GLY A 355 -21.05 -25.13 -4.23
CA GLY A 355 -20.46 -23.92 -3.64
C GLY A 355 -20.88 -23.71 -2.18
N ILE A 356 -19.91 -23.37 -1.33
CA ILE A 356 -20.07 -23.09 0.11
C ILE A 356 -20.74 -21.72 0.32
N SER A 357 -20.49 -20.77 -0.57
CA SER A 357 -21.20 -19.48 -0.61
C SER A 357 -21.30 -18.98 -2.04
N THR A 358 -22.37 -18.27 -2.37
CA THR A 358 -22.58 -17.66 -3.69
C THR A 358 -23.03 -16.22 -3.54
N ARG A 359 -22.40 -15.32 -4.28
CA ARG A 359 -22.81 -13.93 -4.45
C ARG A 359 -23.18 -13.71 -5.91
N THR A 360 -24.37 -13.20 -6.17
CA THR A 360 -24.85 -12.88 -7.52
C THR A 360 -25.24 -11.40 -7.54
N ILE A 361 -24.76 -10.69 -8.55
CA ILE A 361 -25.05 -9.27 -8.76
C ILE A 361 -25.48 -9.12 -10.22
N ASN A 362 -26.72 -8.68 -10.38
CA ASN A 362 -27.25 -8.11 -11.61
C ASN A 362 -27.78 -6.71 -11.30
N TRP A 363 -27.91 -5.89 -12.33
CA TRP A 363 -28.45 -4.54 -12.20
C TRP A 363 -29.90 -4.43 -12.70
N ASP A 364 -30.53 -5.58 -13.00
CA ASP A 364 -31.93 -5.71 -13.39
C ASP A 364 -32.87 -4.93 -12.47
N GLY A 365 -33.77 -4.16 -13.07
CA GLY A 365 -34.78 -3.40 -12.33
C GLY A 365 -34.24 -2.20 -11.52
N ARG A 366 -32.93 -1.95 -11.50
CA ARG A 366 -32.34 -0.78 -10.85
C ARG A 366 -32.50 0.45 -11.74
N ALA A 367 -32.80 1.59 -11.12
CA ALA A 367 -32.95 2.86 -11.83
C ALA A 367 -31.62 3.32 -12.44
N ASN A 368 -31.70 3.93 -13.63
CA ASN A 368 -30.53 4.54 -14.27
C ASN A 368 -29.94 5.64 -13.37
N GLY A 369 -28.63 5.64 -13.21
CA GLY A 369 -27.98 6.63 -12.35
C GLY A 369 -26.57 6.24 -11.94
N ASN A 370 -25.96 7.07 -11.08
CA ASN A 370 -24.63 6.82 -10.55
C ASN A 370 -24.59 5.50 -9.76
N TYR A 371 -23.64 4.62 -10.10
CA TYR A 371 -23.31 3.43 -9.31
C TYR A 371 -22.07 3.76 -8.48
N GLY A 372 -22.31 4.35 -7.30
CA GLY A 372 -21.28 4.85 -6.39
C GLY A 372 -20.84 3.85 -5.32
N LEU A 373 -19.94 4.30 -4.45
CA LEU A 373 -19.35 3.51 -3.36
C LEU A 373 -20.41 2.80 -2.48
N SER A 374 -21.50 3.46 -2.11
CA SER A 374 -22.54 2.86 -1.26
C SER A 374 -23.23 1.67 -1.93
N GLN A 375 -23.50 1.74 -3.23
CA GLN A 375 -24.07 0.63 -3.98
C GLN A 375 -23.06 -0.50 -4.15
N ALA A 376 -21.78 -0.18 -4.39
CA ALA A 376 -20.71 -1.17 -4.41
C ALA A 376 -20.57 -1.88 -3.06
N ILE A 377 -20.60 -1.17 -1.93
CA ILE A 377 -20.57 -1.77 -0.59
C ILE A 377 -21.81 -2.66 -0.37
N ALA A 378 -22.99 -2.24 -0.82
CA ALA A 378 -24.20 -3.06 -0.69
C ALA A 378 -24.10 -4.37 -1.48
N ASP A 379 -23.58 -4.31 -2.70
CA ASP A 379 -23.47 -5.48 -3.58
C ASP A 379 -22.35 -6.43 -3.14
N PHE A 380 -21.19 -5.89 -2.77
CA PHE A 380 -20.00 -6.67 -2.45
C PHE A 380 -19.79 -6.93 -0.95
N GLY A 381 -20.55 -6.26 -0.08
CA GLY A 381 -20.39 -6.27 1.38
C GLY A 381 -19.25 -5.38 1.89
N ASN A 382 -18.25 -5.11 1.05
CA ASN A 382 -17.14 -4.21 1.31
C ASN A 382 -16.68 -3.55 -0.01
N ALA A 383 -15.93 -2.46 0.07
CA ALA A 383 -15.23 -1.82 -1.04
C ALA A 383 -13.93 -1.20 -0.52
N ASN A 384 -12.99 -2.07 -0.12
CA ASN A 384 -11.69 -1.74 0.47
C ASN A 384 -10.86 -0.78 -0.38
N TYR A 385 -11.06 -0.81 -1.69
CA TYR A 385 -10.54 0.18 -2.61
C TYR A 385 -11.63 0.55 -3.59
N TYR A 386 -11.84 1.84 -3.80
CA TYR A 386 -12.82 2.35 -4.76
C TYR A 386 -12.29 3.62 -5.40
N GLN A 387 -11.90 3.53 -6.66
CA GLN A 387 -11.39 4.63 -7.46
C GLN A 387 -12.35 4.92 -8.61
N VAL A 388 -12.96 6.10 -8.53
CA VAL A 388 -13.61 6.82 -9.64
C VAL A 388 -13.19 8.29 -9.54
N SER A 389 -12.81 8.90 -10.66
CA SER A 389 -12.51 10.33 -10.75
C SER A 389 -13.74 11.15 -11.16
N ASN A 390 -14.78 10.51 -11.70
CA ASN A 390 -16.03 11.15 -12.10
C ASN A 390 -17.22 10.19 -11.97
N ALA A 391 -18.36 10.67 -11.48
CA ALA A 391 -19.60 9.89 -11.34
C ALA A 391 -20.12 9.29 -12.66
N SER A 392 -19.74 9.86 -13.81
CA SER A 392 -20.06 9.30 -15.13
C SER A 392 -19.31 8.01 -15.46
N GLN A 393 -18.25 7.67 -14.72
CA GLN A 393 -17.45 6.47 -14.98
C GLN A 393 -18.10 5.18 -14.52
N SER A 394 -19.07 5.24 -13.60
CA SER A 394 -19.69 4.05 -13.02
C SER A 394 -21.17 4.32 -12.84
N GLN A 395 -22.00 3.70 -13.68
CA GLN A 395 -23.43 3.97 -13.72
C GLN A 395 -24.23 2.70 -13.86
N VAL A 396 -25.36 2.62 -13.14
CA VAL A 396 -26.44 1.73 -13.54
C VAL A 396 -27.07 2.30 -14.80
N TYR A 397 -27.16 1.50 -15.85
CA TYR A 397 -27.73 1.91 -17.12
C TYR A 397 -28.45 0.72 -17.79
N ASN A 398 -29.77 0.83 -17.90
CA ASN A 398 -30.67 -0.13 -18.53
C ASN A 398 -30.46 -1.56 -18.01
N GLY A 399 -30.42 -1.73 -16.69
CA GLY A 399 -30.26 -3.05 -16.07
C GLY A 399 -28.82 -3.56 -16.02
N MET A 400 -27.83 -2.77 -16.46
CA MET A 400 -26.41 -3.16 -16.51
C MET A 400 -25.53 -2.19 -15.72
N LEU A 401 -24.31 -2.60 -15.41
CA LEU A 401 -23.24 -1.69 -15.00
C LEU A 401 -22.55 -1.15 -16.25
N LYS A 402 -22.69 0.15 -16.50
CA LYS A 402 -21.91 0.89 -17.49
C LYS A 402 -20.68 1.49 -16.84
N THR A 403 -19.51 1.19 -17.39
CA THR A 403 -18.23 1.78 -17.04
C THR A 403 -17.71 2.66 -18.17
N THR A 404 -17.49 3.95 -17.89
CA THR A 404 -16.93 4.90 -18.87
C THR A 404 -15.44 5.07 -18.63
N LEU A 405 -14.62 4.78 -19.64
CA LEU A 405 -13.20 5.12 -19.65
C LEU A 405 -13.02 6.52 -20.22
N LEU A 406 -12.45 7.43 -19.43
CA LEU A 406 -12.27 8.82 -19.80
C LEU A 406 -11.20 9.00 -20.90
N ALA A 407 -11.43 9.98 -21.78
CA ALA A 407 -10.48 10.41 -22.78
C ALA A 407 -9.15 10.89 -22.16
N ASN A 408 -8.06 10.76 -22.92
CA ASN A 408 -6.71 11.22 -22.62
C ASN A 408 -6.21 10.78 -21.23
N SER A 409 -6.67 9.62 -20.77
CA SER A 409 -6.43 9.10 -19.43
C SER A 409 -6.07 7.61 -19.49
N LEU A 410 -5.29 7.18 -18.50
CA LEU A 410 -4.91 5.78 -18.28
C LEU A 410 -5.67 5.23 -17.06
N THR A 411 -4.96 4.75 -16.04
CA THR A 411 -5.54 4.19 -14.82
C THR A 411 -6.51 5.15 -14.11
N SER A 412 -6.20 6.45 -14.05
CA SER A 412 -7.07 7.46 -13.41
C SER A 412 -8.38 7.72 -14.17
N GLY A 413 -8.43 7.37 -15.46
CA GLY A 413 -9.60 7.48 -16.32
C GLY A 413 -10.51 6.25 -16.30
N GLY A 414 -10.16 5.21 -15.54
CA GLY A 414 -10.99 4.02 -15.38
C GLY A 414 -11.66 3.91 -14.02
N VAL A 415 -12.25 2.74 -13.78
CA VAL A 415 -12.88 2.35 -12.52
C VAL A 415 -12.13 1.17 -11.94
N LEU A 416 -11.65 1.34 -10.70
CA LEU A 416 -10.96 0.28 -9.97
C LEU A 416 -11.64 0.09 -8.63
N THR A 417 -12.15 -1.11 -8.37
CA THR A 417 -12.69 -1.48 -7.07
C THR A 417 -12.07 -2.78 -6.59
N ARG A 418 -11.88 -2.90 -5.28
CA ARG A 418 -11.45 -4.14 -4.63
C ARG A 418 -12.30 -4.33 -3.40
N SER A 419 -12.88 -5.52 -3.27
CA SER A 419 -13.75 -5.87 -2.17
C SER A 419 -13.25 -7.17 -1.56
N ASN A 420 -12.97 -7.14 -0.27
CA ASN A 420 -12.64 -8.33 0.48
C ASN A 420 -13.81 -9.31 0.40
N ILE A 421 -13.48 -10.56 0.15
CA ILE A 421 -14.40 -11.70 0.13
C ILE A 421 -13.96 -12.69 1.21
N PRO A 422 -14.86 -13.58 1.66
CA PRO A 422 -14.48 -14.63 2.61
C PRO A 422 -13.23 -15.38 2.12
N LEU A 423 -12.28 -15.64 3.02
CA LEU A 423 -11.08 -16.39 2.65
C LEU A 423 -11.48 -17.76 2.10
N GLY A 424 -10.91 -18.15 0.97
CA GLY A 424 -11.15 -19.45 0.39
C GLY A 424 -10.01 -19.98 -0.46
N SER A 425 -9.82 -21.29 -0.40
CA SER A 425 -8.82 -22.01 -1.17
C SER A 425 -9.28 -22.32 -2.60
N GLU A 426 -10.58 -22.22 -2.90
CA GLU A 426 -11.11 -22.39 -4.26
C GLU A 426 -12.29 -21.44 -4.54
N TYR A 427 -12.27 -20.79 -5.70
CA TYR A 427 -13.30 -19.86 -6.16
C TYR A 427 -13.59 -20.00 -7.66
N GLU A 428 -14.85 -19.83 -8.03
CA GLU A 428 -15.29 -19.56 -9.41
C GLU A 428 -15.89 -18.15 -9.49
N LEU A 429 -15.46 -17.37 -10.47
CA LEU A 429 -15.95 -16.04 -10.79
C LEU A 429 -16.46 -16.05 -12.23
N SER A 430 -17.66 -15.51 -12.48
CA SER A 430 -18.17 -15.31 -13.84
C SER A 430 -18.88 -13.97 -13.98
N PHE A 431 -18.81 -13.38 -15.16
CA PHE A 431 -19.50 -12.14 -15.52
C PHE A 431 -19.62 -12.02 -17.04
N ASP A 432 -20.59 -11.23 -17.48
CA ASP A 432 -20.74 -10.85 -18.88
C ASP A 432 -20.17 -9.44 -19.10
N MET A 433 -19.55 -9.22 -20.26
CA MET A 433 -19.06 -7.89 -20.64
C MET A 433 -19.26 -7.58 -22.12
N GLN A 434 -19.45 -6.30 -22.46
CA GLN A 434 -19.55 -5.82 -23.83
C GLN A 434 -18.84 -4.48 -23.99
N PHE A 435 -17.95 -4.36 -24.97
CA PHE A 435 -17.41 -3.06 -25.40
C PHE A 435 -18.47 -2.32 -26.21
N ALA A 436 -18.84 -1.11 -25.81
CA ALA A 436 -19.88 -0.34 -26.49
C ALA A 436 -19.45 0.08 -27.91
N SER A 437 -20.42 0.48 -28.74
CA SER A 437 -20.16 0.93 -30.11
C SER A 437 -19.22 2.14 -30.19
N ASN A 438 -19.25 3.03 -29.20
CA ASN A 438 -18.35 4.18 -29.07
C ASN A 438 -16.95 3.83 -28.56
N PHE A 439 -16.70 2.60 -28.11
CA PHE A 439 -15.45 2.25 -27.46
C PHE A 439 -14.28 2.24 -28.45
N ASP A 440 -13.29 3.12 -28.30
CA ASP A 440 -12.02 2.99 -28.99
C ASP A 440 -11.13 1.96 -28.25
N PHE A 441 -10.68 0.90 -28.92
CA PHE A 441 -9.82 -0.09 -28.28
C PHE A 441 -8.43 0.44 -27.95
N SER A 442 -7.92 1.46 -28.66
CA SER A 442 -6.53 1.92 -28.54
C SER A 442 -5.57 0.71 -28.53
N TRP A 443 -4.61 0.64 -27.60
CA TRP A 443 -3.61 -0.43 -27.49
C TRP A 443 -3.92 -1.49 -26.44
N GLY A 444 -4.80 -1.20 -25.48
CA GLY A 444 -5.17 -2.16 -24.46
C GLY A 444 -5.51 -1.57 -23.11
N GLY A 445 -5.81 -2.46 -22.18
CA GLY A 445 -6.17 -2.11 -20.81
C GLY A 445 -6.75 -3.28 -20.03
N LYS A 446 -6.88 -3.11 -18.71
CA LYS A 446 -7.50 -4.09 -17.83
C LYS A 446 -9.02 -3.98 -17.94
N VAL A 447 -9.72 -5.11 -17.90
CA VAL A 447 -11.19 -5.13 -18.07
C VAL A 447 -11.84 -6.17 -17.16
N GLY A 448 -12.93 -5.75 -16.52
CA GLY A 448 -13.83 -6.63 -15.81
C GLY A 448 -13.31 -7.07 -14.44
N TYR A 449 -13.81 -8.23 -14.01
CA TYR A 449 -13.55 -8.75 -12.68
C TYR A 449 -12.38 -9.74 -12.65
N GLY A 450 -11.70 -9.80 -11.50
CA GLY A 450 -10.61 -10.73 -11.22
C GLY A 450 -10.56 -11.13 -9.76
N LEU A 451 -9.60 -11.99 -9.41
CA LEU A 451 -9.40 -12.50 -8.06
C LEU A 451 -7.96 -12.30 -7.60
N PHE A 452 -7.79 -11.88 -6.34
CA PHE A 452 -6.47 -11.78 -5.71
C PHE A 452 -6.30 -12.88 -4.65
N ILE A 453 -5.07 -13.39 -4.59
CA ILE A 453 -4.58 -14.36 -3.64
C ILE A 453 -3.54 -13.64 -2.77
N GLY A 454 -3.63 -13.81 -1.45
CA GLY A 454 -2.65 -13.24 -0.52
C GLY A 454 -2.52 -11.73 -0.67
N ASP A 455 -1.32 -11.24 -0.93
CA ASP A 455 -1.06 -9.80 -1.07
C ASP A 455 -1.60 -9.22 -2.40
N GLY A 456 -2.03 -10.06 -3.34
CA GLY A 456 -2.71 -9.60 -4.55
C GLY A 456 -1.81 -8.83 -5.51
N ASN A 457 -0.64 -9.37 -5.83
CA ASN A 457 0.39 -8.68 -6.62
C ASN A 457 -0.14 -8.20 -7.99
N THR A 458 0.22 -6.97 -8.36
CA THR A 458 -0.14 -6.30 -9.61
C THR A 458 0.94 -5.27 -10.01
N GLY A 459 0.88 -4.71 -11.22
CA GLY A 459 1.83 -3.67 -11.63
C GLY A 459 3.26 -4.20 -11.80
N GLY A 460 4.26 -3.45 -11.34
CA GLY A 460 5.68 -3.85 -11.41
C GLY A 460 6.12 -4.81 -10.32
N ASP A 461 5.17 -5.40 -9.58
CA ASP A 461 5.41 -6.27 -8.43
C ASP A 461 5.06 -7.72 -8.79
N PRO A 462 6.03 -8.57 -9.18
CA PRO A 462 5.80 -9.99 -9.46
C PRO A 462 5.63 -10.77 -8.15
N GLY A 463 4.84 -11.85 -8.16
CA GLY A 463 4.59 -12.70 -6.98
C GLY A 463 5.78 -13.53 -6.49
N TRP A 464 7.02 -13.18 -6.84
CA TRP A 464 8.22 -13.99 -6.63
C TRP A 464 8.57 -14.25 -5.17
N ASP A 465 8.10 -13.42 -4.24
CA ASP A 465 8.26 -13.63 -2.81
C ASP A 465 7.35 -14.76 -2.28
N GLY A 466 6.37 -15.19 -3.07
CA GLY A 466 5.42 -16.24 -2.73
C GLY A 466 4.33 -15.82 -1.75
N ASN A 467 4.09 -14.51 -1.59
CA ASN A 467 3.06 -13.99 -0.69
C ASN A 467 1.74 -13.64 -1.38
N GLY A 468 1.66 -13.73 -2.70
CA GLY A 468 0.41 -13.46 -3.38
C GLY A 468 0.42 -13.72 -4.87
N GLY A 469 -0.72 -13.40 -5.46
CA GLY A 469 -0.94 -13.47 -6.89
C GLY A 469 -2.27 -12.84 -7.28
N SER A 470 -2.49 -12.70 -8.57
CA SER A 470 -3.77 -12.22 -9.10
C SER A 470 -4.07 -12.87 -10.44
N VAL A 471 -5.35 -13.06 -10.74
CA VAL A 471 -5.81 -13.37 -12.09
C VAL A 471 -6.79 -12.29 -12.54
N ARG A 472 -6.46 -11.64 -13.64
CA ARG A 472 -7.24 -10.58 -14.27
C ARG A 472 -7.28 -10.79 -15.78
N LEU A 473 -8.13 -10.02 -16.45
CA LEU A 473 -8.24 -10.00 -17.90
C LEU A 473 -7.75 -8.67 -18.47
N MET A 474 -7.16 -8.72 -19.65
CA MET A 474 -6.72 -7.54 -20.40
C MET A 474 -7.24 -7.63 -21.84
N TRP A 475 -7.70 -6.51 -22.40
CA TRP A 475 -7.75 -6.40 -23.87
C TRP A 475 -6.43 -5.83 -24.36
N TYR A 476 -5.98 -6.25 -25.54
CA TYR A 476 -4.68 -5.86 -26.07
C TYR A 476 -4.67 -5.83 -27.59
N LYS A 477 -3.87 -4.92 -28.14
CA LYS A 477 -3.60 -4.78 -29.57
C LYS A 477 -2.10 -4.56 -29.77
N ASN A 478 -1.41 -5.54 -30.37
CA ASN A 478 0.06 -5.55 -30.44
C ASN A 478 0.64 -4.48 -31.39
N THR A 479 -0.02 -4.25 -32.52
CA THR A 479 0.33 -3.20 -33.50
C THR A 479 -0.93 -2.46 -33.91
N SER A 480 -0.81 -1.32 -34.60
CA SER A 480 -1.97 -0.56 -35.09
C SER A 480 -2.93 -1.38 -35.97
N THR A 481 -2.41 -2.41 -36.65
CA THR A 481 -3.16 -3.32 -37.55
C THR A 481 -3.45 -4.69 -36.96
N SER A 482 -2.97 -4.98 -35.74
CA SER A 482 -3.22 -6.27 -35.10
C SER A 482 -4.70 -6.43 -34.71
N PRO A 483 -5.23 -7.66 -34.70
CA PRO A 483 -6.53 -7.92 -34.10
C PRO A 483 -6.51 -7.52 -32.62
N VAL A 484 -7.66 -7.04 -32.12
CA VAL A 484 -7.84 -6.80 -30.69
C VAL A 484 -8.22 -8.11 -30.04
N ILE A 485 -7.52 -8.47 -28.98
CA ILE A 485 -7.70 -9.74 -28.27
C ILE A 485 -7.99 -9.48 -26.79
N LEU A 486 -8.58 -10.47 -26.13
CA LEU A 486 -8.56 -10.65 -24.69
C LEU A 486 -7.45 -11.63 -24.32
N LYS A 487 -6.73 -11.39 -23.24
CA LYS A 487 -5.71 -12.29 -22.72
C LYS A 487 -5.72 -12.32 -21.20
N PRO A 488 -5.41 -13.47 -20.57
CA PRO A 488 -5.22 -13.50 -19.13
C PRO A 488 -4.02 -12.64 -18.75
N TYR A 489 -4.00 -12.17 -17.51
CA TYR A 489 -2.91 -11.39 -16.97
C TYR A 489 -2.70 -11.77 -15.51
N VAL A 490 -1.78 -12.70 -15.30
CA VAL A 490 -1.70 -13.47 -14.05
C VAL A 490 -0.38 -13.20 -13.33
N TYR A 491 -0.46 -12.90 -12.04
CA TYR A 491 0.68 -12.80 -11.13
C TYR A 491 0.70 -14.03 -10.22
N TYR A 492 1.88 -14.63 -10.05
CA TYR A 492 2.07 -15.85 -9.27
C TYR A 492 3.56 -16.09 -8.99
N LYS A 493 3.86 -17.02 -8.07
CA LYS A 493 5.22 -17.33 -7.58
C LYS A 493 6.28 -17.51 -8.67
N ASP A 494 5.91 -18.20 -9.74
CA ASP A 494 6.83 -18.67 -10.78
C ASP A 494 6.67 -17.90 -12.11
N GLN A 495 6.13 -16.68 -12.07
CA GLN A 495 5.98 -15.88 -13.28
C GLN A 495 7.34 -15.53 -13.89
N PRO A 496 7.50 -15.61 -15.23
CA PRO A 496 8.80 -15.44 -15.88
C PRO A 496 9.27 -13.98 -15.98
N GLY A 497 8.37 -13.02 -15.76
CA GLY A 497 8.66 -11.59 -15.90
C GLY A 497 7.97 -10.76 -14.83
N THR A 498 8.37 -9.49 -14.74
CA THR A 498 7.89 -8.53 -13.73
C THR A 498 6.39 -8.28 -13.79
N TYR A 499 5.83 -8.31 -15.00
CA TYR A 499 4.43 -8.03 -15.26
C TYR A 499 3.62 -9.31 -15.41
N GLY A 500 2.29 -9.19 -15.38
CA GLY A 500 1.39 -10.34 -15.44
C GLY A 500 1.64 -11.21 -16.65
N ASN A 501 1.76 -12.51 -16.42
CA ASN A 501 1.96 -13.52 -17.44
C ASN A 501 0.64 -13.78 -18.18
N ASP A 502 0.69 -13.79 -19.51
CA ASP A 502 -0.45 -14.13 -20.37
C ASP A 502 -0.42 -15.58 -20.87
N PHE A 503 0.64 -16.34 -20.55
CA PHE A 503 0.85 -17.73 -20.97
C PHE A 503 0.81 -17.93 -22.49
N GLY A 504 1.01 -16.85 -23.27
CA GLY A 504 0.80 -16.86 -24.71
C GLY A 504 -0.64 -17.18 -25.12
N LYS A 505 -1.61 -16.99 -24.22
CA LYS A 505 -3.03 -17.31 -24.45
C LYS A 505 -3.82 -16.06 -24.83
N VAL A 506 -4.70 -16.23 -25.81
CA VAL A 506 -5.48 -15.13 -26.39
C VAL A 506 -6.89 -15.61 -26.76
N TYR A 507 -7.84 -14.69 -26.76
CA TYR A 507 -9.19 -14.88 -27.28
C TYR A 507 -9.59 -13.68 -28.16
N PRO A 508 -10.15 -13.89 -29.35
CA PRO A 508 -10.21 -15.16 -30.06
C PRO A 508 -8.79 -15.63 -30.46
N SER A 509 -8.61 -16.94 -30.66
CA SER A 509 -7.40 -17.46 -31.29
C SER A 509 -7.49 -17.34 -32.82
N GLY A 510 -6.38 -17.60 -33.53
CA GLY A 510 -6.39 -17.67 -35.00
C GLY A 510 -6.45 -16.33 -35.74
N GLY A 511 -6.11 -15.22 -35.08
CA GLY A 511 -6.00 -13.89 -35.72
C GLY A 511 -7.32 -13.12 -35.85
N ALA A 512 -8.42 -13.63 -35.30
CA ALA A 512 -9.69 -12.90 -35.21
C ALA A 512 -9.65 -11.85 -34.09
N SER A 513 -10.50 -10.83 -34.21
CA SER A 513 -10.60 -9.73 -33.24
C SER A 513 -11.89 -9.84 -32.42
N ILE A 514 -11.85 -9.42 -31.16
CA ILE A 514 -13.06 -9.05 -30.43
C ILE A 514 -13.74 -7.86 -31.13
N GLN A 515 -15.05 -7.74 -30.92
CA GLN A 515 -15.94 -6.81 -31.60
C GLN A 515 -16.69 -5.96 -30.59
N LYS A 516 -16.97 -4.72 -30.96
CA LYS A 516 -17.88 -3.84 -30.21
C LYS A 516 -19.32 -4.32 -30.38
N GLY A 517 -20.17 -4.10 -29.38
CA GLY A 517 -21.57 -4.53 -29.40
C GLY A 517 -21.78 -6.03 -29.21
N VAL A 518 -20.71 -6.81 -28.99
CA VAL A 518 -20.79 -8.26 -28.76
C VAL A 518 -20.57 -8.55 -27.27
N TRP A 519 -21.45 -9.36 -26.70
CA TRP A 519 -21.32 -9.85 -25.33
C TRP A 519 -20.32 -11.01 -25.24
N TYR A 520 -19.46 -10.94 -24.23
CA TYR A 520 -18.48 -11.96 -23.88
C TYR A 520 -18.77 -12.48 -22.48
N LYS A 521 -19.01 -13.78 -22.37
CA LYS A 521 -19.21 -14.48 -21.10
C LYS A 521 -17.86 -14.94 -20.57
N VAL A 522 -17.39 -14.33 -19.49
CA VAL A 522 -16.10 -14.64 -18.88
C VAL A 522 -16.32 -15.51 -17.65
N LYS A 523 -15.51 -16.56 -17.50
CA LYS A 523 -15.40 -17.35 -16.28
C LYS A 523 -13.93 -17.51 -15.91
N ILE A 524 -13.61 -17.32 -14.64
CA ILE A 524 -12.30 -17.48 -14.03
C ILE A 524 -12.45 -18.45 -12.87
N TYR A 525 -11.63 -19.49 -12.84
CA TYR A 525 -11.53 -20.41 -11.71
C TYR A 525 -10.12 -20.36 -11.12
N VAL A 526 -10.06 -20.33 -9.78
CA VAL A 526 -8.83 -20.30 -9.00
C VAL A 526 -8.89 -21.40 -7.95
N LYS A 527 -7.81 -22.19 -7.88
CA LYS A 527 -7.49 -23.08 -6.77
C LYS A 527 -6.13 -22.71 -6.22
N CYS A 528 -6.06 -22.45 -4.92
CA CYS A 528 -4.84 -22.16 -4.19
C CYS A 528 -3.97 -23.41 -4.08
N ASN A 529 -2.66 -23.26 -4.25
CA ASN A 529 -1.71 -24.34 -4.03
C ASN A 529 -1.48 -24.57 -2.52
N THR A 530 -0.81 -25.66 -2.16
CA THR A 530 -0.38 -25.97 -0.78
C THR A 530 1.13 -25.82 -0.64
N GLY A 531 1.60 -25.19 0.44
CA GLY A 531 3.02 -24.98 0.71
C GLY A 531 3.75 -24.42 -0.51
N SER A 532 4.79 -25.12 -0.94
CA SER A 532 5.56 -24.79 -2.14
C SER A 532 5.23 -25.66 -3.36
N ASN A 533 4.10 -26.37 -3.35
CA ASN A 533 3.70 -27.25 -4.45
C ASN A 533 3.09 -26.45 -5.61
N THR A 534 3.17 -27.02 -6.82
CA THR A 534 2.48 -26.50 -8.02
C THR A 534 1.18 -27.28 -8.25
N ASP A 535 0.36 -27.38 -7.21
CA ASP A 535 -0.91 -28.12 -7.17
C ASP A 535 -2.15 -27.19 -7.14
N GLY A 536 -1.93 -25.88 -7.19
CA GLY A 536 -2.97 -24.89 -7.45
C GLY A 536 -3.40 -24.93 -8.91
N ARG A 537 -4.44 -24.19 -9.26
CA ARG A 537 -4.96 -24.13 -10.63
C ARG A 537 -5.47 -22.74 -10.97
N VAL A 538 -5.26 -22.34 -12.23
CA VAL A 538 -5.90 -21.18 -12.85
C VAL A 538 -6.61 -21.64 -14.12
N GLN A 539 -7.86 -21.23 -14.29
CA GLN A 539 -8.59 -21.44 -15.53
C GLN A 539 -9.31 -20.16 -15.95
N VAL A 540 -9.27 -19.85 -17.25
CA VAL A 540 -10.00 -18.73 -17.86
C VAL A 540 -10.76 -19.25 -19.08
N VAL A 541 -12.07 -19.01 -19.09
CA VAL A 541 -13.00 -19.43 -20.15
C VAL A 541 -13.72 -18.20 -20.67
N ILE A 542 -13.77 -18.03 -21.99
CA ILE A 542 -14.49 -16.93 -22.66
C ILE A 542 -15.43 -17.53 -23.70
N ASN A 543 -16.73 -17.23 -23.59
CA ASN A 543 -17.79 -17.79 -24.44
C ASN A 543 -17.73 -19.33 -24.53
N GLY A 544 -17.50 -19.99 -23.39
CA GLY A 544 -17.36 -21.45 -23.30
C GLY A 544 -16.03 -22.00 -23.82
N THR A 545 -15.15 -21.17 -24.39
CA THR A 545 -13.82 -21.58 -24.85
C THR A 545 -12.80 -21.41 -23.73
N THR A 546 -12.22 -22.51 -23.25
CA THR A 546 -11.12 -22.47 -22.27
C THR A 546 -9.84 -21.98 -22.95
N ILE A 547 -9.37 -20.79 -22.58
CA ILE A 547 -8.13 -20.22 -23.14
C ILE A 547 -6.91 -20.46 -22.25
N LEU A 548 -7.13 -20.63 -20.95
CA LEU A 548 -6.11 -20.96 -19.97
C LEU A 548 -6.67 -22.04 -19.05
N ASP A 549 -5.89 -23.10 -18.82
CA ASP A 549 -6.13 -24.11 -17.79
C ASP A 549 -4.79 -24.70 -17.42
N GLN A 550 -4.24 -24.30 -16.28
CA GLN A 550 -2.87 -24.64 -15.89
C GLN A 550 -2.79 -24.93 -14.39
N ALA A 551 -2.00 -25.94 -14.05
CA ALA A 551 -1.47 -26.07 -12.70
C ALA A 551 -0.56 -24.87 -12.41
N ILE A 552 -0.65 -24.31 -11.21
CA ILE A 552 0.05 -23.08 -10.86
C ILE A 552 0.40 -23.08 -9.38
N ARG A 553 1.55 -22.47 -9.06
CA ARG A 553 1.95 -22.14 -7.70
C ARG A 553 1.69 -20.66 -7.49
N TRP A 554 0.61 -20.34 -6.80
CA TRP A 554 0.26 -18.97 -6.47
C TRP A 554 1.24 -18.41 -5.44
N THR A 555 1.46 -19.16 -4.36
CA THR A 555 2.20 -18.73 -3.18
C THR A 555 3.15 -19.82 -2.71
N THR A 556 4.16 -19.45 -1.91
CA THR A 556 4.93 -20.41 -1.09
C THR A 556 4.72 -20.18 0.41
N ASN A 557 4.06 -19.08 0.77
CA ASN A 557 3.68 -18.75 2.14
C ASN A 557 2.22 -19.19 2.40
N ASP A 558 2.04 -20.26 3.17
CA ASP A 558 0.72 -20.80 3.50
C ASP A 558 -0.18 -19.81 4.26
N ALA A 559 0.38 -18.85 4.99
CA ALA A 559 -0.41 -17.82 5.67
C ALA A 559 -1.08 -16.83 4.70
N LYS A 560 -0.62 -16.80 3.44
CA LYS A 560 -1.11 -15.90 2.39
C LYS A 560 -1.75 -16.64 1.21
N ARG A 561 -1.86 -17.96 1.26
CA ARG A 561 -2.25 -18.76 0.11
C ARG A 561 -3.69 -18.59 -0.38
N LEU A 562 -4.57 -18.02 0.43
CA LEU A 562 -6.03 -18.01 0.16
C LEU A 562 -6.44 -16.84 -0.75
N VAL A 563 -7.45 -17.07 -1.58
CA VAL A 563 -8.18 -16.00 -2.28
C VAL A 563 -8.88 -15.15 -1.22
N ASN A 564 -8.73 -13.84 -1.30
CA ASN A 564 -9.27 -12.93 -0.30
C ASN A 564 -9.98 -11.70 -0.87
N THR A 565 -9.84 -11.42 -2.16
CA THR A 565 -10.38 -10.20 -2.78
C THR A 565 -10.93 -10.49 -4.16
N ILE A 566 -12.13 -9.97 -4.44
CA ILE A 566 -12.61 -9.76 -5.80
C ILE A 566 -12.24 -8.35 -6.23
N CYS A 567 -11.64 -8.20 -7.40
CA CYS A 567 -11.35 -6.90 -7.98
C CYS A 567 -12.22 -6.65 -9.21
N PHE A 568 -12.49 -5.38 -9.48
CA PHE A 568 -13.03 -4.88 -10.74
C PHE A 568 -12.07 -3.80 -11.21
N GLU A 569 -11.25 -4.13 -12.21
CA GLU A 569 -10.19 -3.23 -12.67
C GLU A 569 -10.38 -2.98 -14.16
N THR A 570 -11.09 -1.89 -14.48
CA THR A 570 -11.45 -1.54 -15.85
C THR A 570 -10.84 -0.19 -16.21
N PHE A 571 -9.74 -0.19 -16.96
CA PHE A 571 -8.98 1.02 -17.32
C PHE A 571 -8.08 0.81 -18.55
N ARG A 572 -7.76 1.88 -19.27
CA ARG A 572 -6.73 1.87 -20.34
C ARG A 572 -5.35 1.79 -19.70
N GLY A 573 -4.53 0.82 -20.09
CA GLY A 573 -3.41 0.39 -19.25
C GLY A 573 -2.09 0.30 -19.98
N GLY A 574 -1.03 0.72 -19.30
CA GLY A 574 0.32 1.00 -19.81
C GLY A 574 0.85 2.21 -19.04
N ALA A 575 2.11 2.62 -19.25
CA ALA A 575 2.63 3.87 -18.67
C ALA A 575 2.68 5.00 -19.71
N GLU A 576 2.65 4.63 -20.98
CA GLU A 576 2.90 5.52 -22.10
C GLU A 576 1.59 6.13 -22.63
N THR A 577 1.69 7.33 -23.20
CA THR A 577 0.52 8.08 -23.69
C THR A 577 -0.17 7.39 -24.86
N TYR A 578 0.51 6.54 -25.62
CA TYR A 578 -0.11 5.86 -26.76
C TYR A 578 -1.24 4.92 -26.35
N TRP A 579 -1.27 4.42 -25.10
CA TRP A 579 -2.36 3.59 -24.58
C TRP A 579 -3.68 4.36 -24.36
N GLN A 580 -3.63 5.68 -24.35
CA GLN A 580 -4.80 6.53 -24.19
C GLN A 580 -5.70 6.46 -25.43
N SER A 581 -6.92 6.99 -25.30
CA SER A 581 -7.79 7.32 -26.42
C SER A 581 -8.20 8.78 -26.29
N SER A 582 -8.37 9.47 -27.41
CA SER A 582 -8.87 10.85 -27.43
C SER A 582 -10.36 10.98 -27.11
N THR A 583 -11.07 9.85 -26.96
CA THR A 583 -12.52 9.80 -26.72
C THR A 583 -12.87 8.97 -25.50
N ASN A 584 -13.97 9.33 -24.85
CA ASN A 584 -14.57 8.47 -23.83
C ASN A 584 -15.07 7.17 -24.49
N GLY A 585 -14.95 6.05 -23.80
CA GLY A 585 -15.44 4.76 -24.28
C GLY A 585 -16.13 3.97 -23.19
N ASP A 586 -17.31 3.40 -23.51
CA ASP A 586 -18.11 2.67 -22.55
C ASP A 586 -17.87 1.15 -22.64
N ILE A 587 -17.94 0.49 -21.50
CA ILE A 587 -17.99 -0.98 -21.37
C ILE A 587 -19.16 -1.33 -20.47
N TYR A 588 -19.99 -2.26 -20.89
CA TYR A 588 -21.12 -2.78 -20.11
C TYR A 588 -20.74 -4.09 -19.43
N PHE A 589 -21.21 -4.27 -18.21
CA PHE A 589 -21.05 -5.49 -17.43
C PHE A 589 -22.40 -5.94 -16.85
N ASP A 590 -22.57 -7.25 -16.77
CA ASP A 590 -23.78 -7.84 -16.18
C ASP A 590 -23.51 -9.26 -15.64
N ASN A 591 -24.51 -9.85 -14.99
CA ASN A 591 -24.55 -11.26 -14.59
C ASN A 591 -23.32 -11.71 -13.79
N LEU A 592 -22.86 -10.86 -12.87
CA LEU A 592 -21.72 -11.18 -12.03
C LEU A 592 -22.11 -12.25 -11.01
N LYS A 593 -21.31 -13.31 -10.93
CA LYS A 593 -21.47 -14.40 -9.98
C LYS A 593 -20.12 -14.81 -9.43
N LEU A 594 -20.01 -14.87 -8.11
CA LEU A 594 -18.85 -15.35 -7.38
C LEU A 594 -19.28 -16.52 -6.48
N VAL A 595 -18.62 -17.66 -6.62
CA VAL A 595 -18.89 -18.89 -5.89
C VAL A 595 -17.64 -19.31 -5.13
N GLN A 596 -17.73 -19.36 -3.81
CA GLN A 596 -16.70 -19.99 -2.99
C GLN A 596 -16.90 -21.50 -3.03
N LEU A 597 -15.88 -22.24 -3.44
CA LEU A 597 -15.95 -23.70 -3.60
C LEU A 597 -15.27 -24.42 -2.43
N ALA A 598 -14.23 -23.83 -1.84
CA ALA A 598 -13.51 -24.37 -0.68
C ALA A 598 -12.95 -23.27 0.24
N ARG A 599 -12.69 -23.61 1.51
CA ARG A 599 -12.04 -22.73 2.50
C ARG A 599 -10.55 -22.97 2.59
#